data_AF-A0A3C1L4B6-F1
#
_entry.id   AF-A0A3C1L4B6-F1
#
_cell.length_a   1.000
_cell.length_b   1.000
_cell.length_c   1.000
_cell.angle_alpha   90.00
_cell.angle_beta   90.00
_cell.angle_gamma   90.00
#
_symmetry.space_group_name_H-M   'P 1'
#
loop_
_entity.id
_entity.type
_entity.pdbx_description
1 polymer ?
#
loop_
_entity_poly.entity_id
_entity_poly.type
_entity_poly.pdbx_seq_one_letter_code
_entity_poly.pdbx_strand_id
1 'polypeptide(L)'
;MLMMAVLGACSDSDSSKAGSVASAVADAPASDTTGGASSAAGSFDCDAIKDTMGGFMVNTQLVVQLGSQADVAQWPTDIGTMPEFATQLEALRVLQQYDDGVADTLTFFEGANDIAQRGYAGDAAAAGELAAYIGPDLAVVLSKQIPLGMALDAAGC
;
A
#
# COMPACT_ATOMS: atom_id res chain seq x y z
N MET A 1 -29.47 40.54 -10.09
CA MET A 1 -28.43 40.62 -9.04
C MET A 1 -28.85 39.64 -7.96
N LEU A 2 -28.06 38.56 -7.76
CA LEU A 2 -28.21 37.46 -6.76
C LEU A 2 -29.50 36.61 -6.87
N MET A 3 -29.56 35.29 -6.60
CA MET A 3 -28.60 34.22 -6.30
C MET A 3 -29.38 32.88 -6.31
N MET A 4 -28.75 31.81 -6.80
CA MET A 4 -28.75 30.43 -6.28
C MET A 4 -29.98 29.49 -6.18
N ALA A 5 -29.63 28.22 -6.40
CA ALA A 5 -30.11 26.97 -5.80
C ALA A 5 -31.28 26.22 -6.46
N VAL A 6 -30.92 25.24 -7.31
CA VAL A 6 -31.70 24.01 -7.47
C VAL A 6 -31.18 23.00 -6.44
N LEU A 7 -32.05 22.63 -5.51
CA LEU A 7 -31.90 21.48 -4.63
C LEU A 7 -33.17 20.62 -4.74
N GLY A 8 -32.96 19.32 -4.91
CA GLY A 8 -33.84 18.27 -4.41
C GLY A 8 -34.80 17.65 -5.41
N ALA A 9 -34.61 16.36 -5.71
CA ALA A 9 -35.50 15.32 -5.21
C ALA A 9 -34.93 13.92 -5.52
N CYS A 10 -34.78 13.13 -4.46
CA CYS A 10 -34.56 11.68 -4.50
C CYS A 10 -35.87 10.93 -4.80
N SER A 11 -35.66 9.65 -5.15
CA SER A 11 -36.50 8.48 -4.88
C SER A 11 -37.46 7.93 -5.95
N ASP A 12 -37.01 6.78 -6.46
CA ASP A 12 -37.61 5.44 -6.35
C ASP A 12 -38.85 5.04 -7.17
N SER A 13 -38.57 4.09 -8.07
CA SER A 13 -39.18 2.75 -8.19
C SER A 13 -40.67 2.62 -8.51
N ASP A 14 -41.01 2.04 -9.68
CA ASP A 14 -41.34 0.61 -9.85
C ASP A 14 -42.11 0.34 -11.17
N SER A 15 -41.76 -0.73 -11.90
CA SER A 15 -42.73 -1.67 -12.53
C SER A 15 -42.11 -2.54 -13.63
N SER A 16 -42.17 -3.84 -13.38
CA SER A 16 -41.68 -4.96 -14.18
C SER A 16 -42.59 -5.35 -15.36
N LYS A 17 -42.00 -5.92 -16.44
CA LYS A 17 -42.48 -7.19 -17.07
C LYS A 17 -41.49 -7.84 -18.06
N ALA A 18 -40.91 -8.96 -17.58
CA ALA A 18 -40.57 -10.25 -18.19
C ALA A 18 -40.14 -10.39 -19.67
N GLY A 19 -39.00 -11.07 -19.85
CA GLY A 19 -38.86 -12.12 -20.88
C GLY A 19 -37.49 -12.28 -21.54
N SER A 20 -36.55 -12.98 -20.89
CA SER A 20 -35.63 -13.91 -21.59
C SER A 20 -34.79 -14.72 -20.58
N VAL A 21 -34.87 -16.04 -20.71
CA VAL A 21 -34.00 -17.00 -20.04
C VAL A 21 -32.80 -17.29 -20.94
N ALA A 22 -31.59 -17.04 -20.44
CA ALA A 22 -30.37 -17.68 -20.91
C ALA A 22 -29.42 -17.84 -19.71
N SER A 23 -29.24 -19.09 -19.28
CA SER A 23 -28.20 -19.49 -18.34
C SER A 23 -26.82 -19.23 -18.93
N ALA A 24 -25.93 -18.55 -18.19
CA ALA A 24 -24.61 -19.08 -17.83
C ALA A 24 -23.78 -18.06 -17.02
N VAL A 25 -23.24 -18.55 -15.91
CA VAL A 25 -22.03 -18.15 -15.15
C VAL A 25 -22.03 -16.85 -14.34
N ALA A 26 -21.39 -16.97 -13.17
CA ALA A 26 -21.46 -16.11 -11.99
C ALA A 26 -20.94 -14.68 -12.19
N ASP A 27 -21.62 -13.77 -11.50
CA ASP A 27 -21.26 -12.39 -11.17
C ASP A 27 -19.82 -12.29 -10.62
N ALA A 28 -18.97 -11.54 -11.30
CA ALA A 28 -17.81 -10.89 -10.70
C ALA A 28 -18.18 -9.41 -10.53
N PRO A 29 -17.95 -8.78 -9.37
CA PRO A 29 -18.24 -7.36 -9.21
C PRO A 29 -17.33 -6.56 -10.15
N ALA A 30 -17.96 -5.75 -10.99
CA ALA A 30 -17.31 -4.74 -11.82
C ALA A 30 -16.54 -3.78 -10.91
N SER A 31 -15.20 -3.82 -10.99
CA SER A 31 -14.37 -2.72 -10.53
C SER A 31 -14.31 -1.69 -11.64
N ASP A 32 -15.16 -0.67 -11.54
CA ASP A 32 -15.03 0.55 -12.33
C ASP A 32 -13.68 1.23 -12.02
N THR A 33 -12.67 0.91 -12.81
CA THR A 33 -11.45 1.73 -12.93
C THR A 33 -11.53 2.50 -14.24
N THR A 34 -12.43 3.48 -14.29
CA THR A 34 -12.38 4.51 -15.32
C THR A 34 -11.35 5.57 -14.91
N GLY A 35 -10.06 5.24 -15.07
CA GLY A 35 -8.95 6.17 -14.93
C GLY A 35 -8.19 6.21 -16.26
N GLY A 36 -8.61 7.11 -17.16
CA GLY A 36 -7.94 7.30 -18.44
C GLY A 36 -6.50 7.78 -18.23
N ALA A 37 -5.54 6.91 -18.54
CA ALA A 37 -4.14 7.28 -18.67
C ALA A 37 -4.01 8.31 -19.81
N SER A 38 -3.83 9.58 -19.44
CA SER A 38 -3.40 10.61 -20.38
C SER A 38 -1.91 10.85 -20.17
N SER A 39 -1.13 10.25 -21.06
CA SER A 39 0.31 10.40 -21.16
C SER A 39 0.67 11.80 -21.67
N ALA A 40 0.65 12.78 -20.78
CA ALA A 40 1.40 14.03 -20.93
C ALA A 40 2.55 13.96 -19.92
N ALA A 41 3.75 14.45 -20.26
CA ALA A 41 4.95 14.44 -19.41
C ALA A 41 4.59 14.59 -17.91
N GLY A 42 4.66 13.46 -17.18
CA GLY A 42 3.76 13.17 -16.07
C GLY A 42 3.90 14.14 -14.91
N SER A 43 2.81 14.84 -14.57
CA SER A 43 2.71 15.45 -13.25
C SER A 43 2.88 14.35 -12.21
N PHE A 44 3.79 14.54 -11.27
CA PHE A 44 3.92 13.69 -10.09
C PHE A 44 2.56 13.58 -9.40
N ASP A 45 2.02 12.37 -9.29
CA ASP A 45 0.70 12.12 -8.70
C ASP A 45 0.84 11.97 -7.18
N CYS A 46 0.69 13.10 -6.46
CA CYS A 46 0.79 13.13 -5.00
C CYS A 46 -0.22 12.22 -4.31
N ASP A 47 -1.42 12.04 -4.86
CA ASP A 47 -2.47 11.25 -4.22
C ASP A 47 -2.14 9.76 -4.31
N ALA A 48 -1.68 9.29 -5.48
CA ALA A 48 -1.21 7.92 -5.66
C ALA A 48 -0.01 7.58 -4.77
N ILE A 49 0.94 8.51 -4.62
CA ILE A 49 2.12 8.30 -3.76
C ILE A 49 1.75 8.33 -2.28
N LYS A 50 0.81 9.19 -1.85
CA LYS A 50 0.30 9.19 -0.48
C LYS A 50 -0.43 7.88 -0.14
N ASP A 51 -1.22 7.34 -1.06
CA ASP A 51 -1.87 6.04 -0.88
C ASP A 51 -0.83 4.91 -0.75
N THR A 52 0.17 4.91 -1.63
CA THR A 52 1.31 3.98 -1.57
C THR A 52 2.05 4.09 -0.23
N MET A 53 2.25 5.31 0.28
CA MET A 53 2.86 5.57 1.58
C MET A 53 2.01 4.98 2.72
N GLY A 54 0.69 5.06 2.63
CA GLY A 54 -0.24 4.43 3.58
C GLY A 54 -0.02 2.91 3.67
N GLY A 55 0.04 2.24 2.52
CA GLY A 55 0.35 0.80 2.45
C GLY A 55 1.73 0.45 3.00
N PHE A 56 2.75 1.23 2.62
CA PHE A 56 4.11 1.09 3.13
C PHE A 56 4.19 1.20 4.66
N MET A 57 3.48 2.15 5.26
CA MET A 57 3.43 2.33 6.71
C MET A 57 2.81 1.13 7.42
N VAL A 58 1.72 0.57 6.87
CA VAL A 58 1.09 -0.65 7.40
C VAL A 58 2.06 -1.84 7.34
N ASN A 59 2.71 -2.06 6.21
CA ASN A 59 3.65 -3.18 6.05
C ASN A 59 4.92 -3.01 6.88
N THR A 60 5.40 -1.78 7.11
CA THR A 60 6.50 -1.53 8.05
C THR A 60 6.13 -1.96 9.47
N GLN A 61 4.92 -1.63 9.92
CA GLN A 61 4.46 -2.04 11.25
C GLN A 61 4.29 -3.55 11.36
N LEU A 62 3.84 -4.21 10.29
CA LEU A 62 3.80 -5.66 10.21
C LEU A 62 5.20 -6.27 10.35
N VAL A 63 6.17 -5.80 9.57
CA VAL A 63 7.57 -6.25 9.61
C VAL A 63 8.17 -6.19 11.02
N VAL A 64 7.93 -5.08 11.74
CA VAL A 64 8.33 -4.94 13.15
C VAL A 64 7.66 -6.00 14.03
N GLN A 65 6.36 -6.23 13.87
CA GLN A 65 5.64 -7.23 14.64
C GLN A 65 6.14 -8.66 14.35
N LEU A 66 6.42 -8.98 13.09
CA LEU A 66 6.98 -10.27 12.69
C LEU A 66 8.33 -10.52 13.38
N GLY A 67 9.20 -9.52 13.44
CA GLY A 67 10.48 -9.60 14.16
C GLY A 67 10.33 -9.82 15.68
N SER A 68 9.17 -9.48 16.26
CA SER A 68 8.88 -9.77 17.67
C SER A 68 8.32 -11.18 17.91
N GLN A 69 7.94 -11.90 16.84
CA GLN A 69 7.36 -13.24 16.88
C GLN A 69 8.41 -14.29 16.49
N ALA A 70 8.84 -15.09 17.45
CA ALA A 70 9.91 -16.08 17.27
C ALA A 70 9.51 -17.28 16.39
N ASP A 71 8.22 -17.57 16.27
CA ASP A 71 7.72 -18.68 15.47
C ASP A 71 7.01 -18.16 14.22
N VAL A 72 7.58 -18.49 13.05
CA VAL A 72 7.03 -18.14 11.74
C VAL A 72 5.63 -18.74 11.55
N ALA A 73 5.31 -19.87 12.18
CA ALA A 73 3.96 -20.45 12.11
C ALA A 73 2.88 -19.58 12.77
N GLN A 74 3.28 -18.60 13.59
CA GLN A 74 2.39 -17.64 14.26
C GLN A 74 2.33 -16.30 13.53
N TRP A 75 3.08 -16.14 12.43
CA TRP A 75 3.03 -14.94 11.63
C TRP A 75 1.68 -14.82 10.93
N PRO A 76 1.02 -13.66 11.01
CA PRO A 76 -0.29 -13.48 10.40
C PRO A 76 -0.17 -13.58 8.88
N THR A 77 -1.00 -14.42 8.27
CA THR A 77 -1.03 -14.62 6.81
C THR A 77 -2.10 -13.76 6.12
N ASP A 78 -2.97 -13.14 6.90
CA ASP A 78 -4.16 -12.38 6.51
C ASP A 78 -4.07 -10.89 6.89
N ILE A 79 -3.02 -10.47 7.61
CA ILE A 79 -2.82 -9.09 8.04
C ILE A 79 -1.80 -8.40 7.14
N GLY A 80 -2.19 -7.25 6.58
CA GLY A 80 -1.34 -6.38 5.78
C GLY A 80 -1.33 -6.71 4.30
N THR A 81 -0.70 -5.84 3.51
CA THR A 81 -0.50 -6.02 2.07
C THR A 81 0.92 -6.50 1.82
N MET A 82 1.42 -7.42 2.64
CA MET A 82 2.81 -7.88 2.57
C MET A 82 3.22 -8.44 1.20
N PRO A 83 2.33 -9.13 0.46
CA PRO A 83 2.57 -9.47 -0.95
C PRO A 83 2.76 -8.24 -1.86
N GLU A 84 2.19 -7.10 -1.52
CA GLU A 84 2.28 -5.83 -2.25
C GLU A 84 3.45 -4.96 -1.76
N PHE A 85 4.11 -5.32 -0.65
CA PHE A 85 5.13 -4.46 -0.04
C PHE A 85 6.31 -4.19 -0.98
N ALA A 86 6.75 -5.20 -1.74
CA ALA A 86 7.77 -5.02 -2.77
C ALA A 86 7.33 -4.00 -3.84
N THR A 87 6.07 -4.07 -4.29
CA THR A 87 5.52 -3.13 -5.27
C THR A 87 5.43 -1.71 -4.70
N GLN A 88 5.07 -1.56 -3.42
CA GLN A 88 5.03 -0.27 -2.74
C GLN A 88 6.43 0.34 -2.60
N LEU A 89 7.42 -0.45 -2.23
CA LEU A 89 8.82 -0.01 -2.15
C LEU A 89 9.34 0.47 -3.51
N GLU A 90 9.01 -0.26 -4.58
CA GLU A 90 9.35 0.13 -5.95
C GLU A 90 8.65 1.44 -6.35
N ALA A 91 7.35 1.56 -6.08
CA ALA A 91 6.58 2.76 -6.39
C ALA A 91 7.13 4.01 -5.66
N LEU A 92 7.66 3.86 -4.44
CA LEU A 92 8.27 4.94 -3.67
C LEU A 92 9.66 5.36 -4.20
N ARG A 93 10.31 4.63 -5.11
CA ARG A 93 11.61 5.03 -5.67
C ARG A 93 11.59 6.38 -6.40
N VAL A 94 10.42 6.77 -6.92
CA VAL A 94 10.22 8.10 -7.51
C VAL A 94 10.56 9.25 -6.54
N LEU A 95 10.53 8.98 -5.22
CA LEU A 95 10.89 9.96 -4.20
C LEU A 95 12.41 10.18 -4.04
N GLN A 96 13.25 9.30 -4.59
CA GLN A 96 14.72 9.41 -4.47
C GLN A 96 15.30 10.69 -5.07
N GLN A 97 14.60 11.30 -6.03
CA GLN A 97 15.02 12.57 -6.62
C GLN A 97 14.82 13.79 -5.68
N TYR A 98 14.09 13.62 -4.57
CA TYR A 98 13.74 14.70 -3.64
C TYR A 98 14.50 14.62 -2.30
N ASP A 99 15.00 13.45 -1.91
CA ASP A 99 15.82 13.27 -0.70
C ASP A 99 16.78 12.07 -0.86
N ASP A 100 18.07 12.30 -0.65
CA ASP A 100 19.13 11.29 -0.82
C ASP A 100 19.00 10.10 0.16
N GLY A 101 18.33 10.30 1.30
CA GLY A 101 18.10 9.28 2.30
C GLY A 101 17.02 8.26 1.92
N VAL A 102 16.20 8.54 0.89
CA VAL A 102 15.15 7.63 0.43
C VAL A 102 15.74 6.31 -0.07
N ALA A 103 16.89 6.35 -0.75
CA ALA A 103 17.53 5.13 -1.25
C ALA A 103 17.89 4.17 -0.11
N ASP A 104 18.54 4.69 0.94
CA ASP A 104 18.91 3.92 2.13
C ASP A 104 17.67 3.38 2.88
N THR A 105 16.61 4.19 2.97
CA THR A 105 15.32 3.77 3.53
C THR A 105 14.73 2.59 2.77
N LEU A 106 14.64 2.68 1.44
CA LEU A 106 14.05 1.63 0.63
C LEU A 106 14.88 0.35 0.69
N THR A 107 16.21 0.43 0.61
CA THR A 107 17.09 -0.74 0.75
C THR A 107 16.93 -1.43 2.11
N PHE A 108 16.75 -0.66 3.19
CA PHE A 108 16.48 -1.25 4.51
C PHE A 108 15.18 -2.06 4.52
N PHE A 109 14.08 -1.49 4.02
CA PHE A 109 12.79 -2.18 4.02
C PHE A 109 12.69 -3.31 2.99
N GLU A 110 13.43 -3.23 1.88
CA GLU A 110 13.61 -4.33 0.94
C GLU A 110 14.27 -5.53 1.61
N GLY A 111 15.34 -5.32 2.40
CA GLY A 111 16.00 -6.38 3.15
C GLY A 111 15.08 -7.02 4.19
N ALA A 112 14.31 -6.21 4.91
CA ALA A 112 13.33 -6.72 5.86
C ALA A 112 12.19 -7.51 5.17
N ASN A 113 11.72 -7.02 4.02
CA ASN A 113 10.73 -7.73 3.20
C ASN A 113 11.26 -9.08 2.69
N ASP A 114 12.49 -9.15 2.20
CA ASP A 114 13.09 -10.41 1.72
C ASP A 114 13.12 -11.47 2.83
N ILE A 115 13.57 -11.10 4.04
CA ILE A 115 13.57 -12.00 5.19
C ILE A 115 12.13 -12.44 5.52
N ALA A 116 11.17 -11.51 5.53
CA ALA A 116 9.78 -11.83 5.80
C ALA A 116 9.18 -12.81 4.76
N GLN A 117 9.46 -12.59 3.48
CA GLN A 117 9.01 -13.46 2.39
C GLN A 117 9.61 -14.87 2.50
N ARG A 118 10.89 -14.99 2.90
CA ARG A 118 11.49 -16.29 3.21
C ARG A 118 10.76 -17.00 4.35
N GLY A 119 10.40 -16.26 5.41
CA GLY A 119 9.57 -16.81 6.49
C GLY A 119 8.23 -17.33 5.99
N TYR A 120 7.47 -16.54 5.21
CA TYR A 120 6.22 -17.01 4.62
C TYR A 120 6.39 -18.21 3.66
N ALA A 121 7.56 -18.36 3.04
CA ALA A 121 7.92 -19.53 2.24
C ALA A 121 8.33 -20.76 3.08
N GLY A 122 8.37 -20.65 4.41
CA GLY A 122 8.65 -21.75 5.34
C GLY A 122 10.06 -21.76 5.94
N ASP A 123 10.85 -20.69 5.78
CA ASP A 123 12.17 -20.58 6.42
C ASP A 123 12.02 -20.27 7.91
N ALA A 124 12.24 -21.27 8.77
CA ALA A 124 12.15 -21.11 10.22
C ALA A 124 13.23 -20.17 10.81
N ALA A 125 14.34 -19.93 10.11
CA ALA A 125 15.37 -19.00 10.57
C ALA A 125 14.97 -17.53 10.38
N ALA A 126 14.02 -17.26 9.47
CA ALA A 126 13.60 -15.91 9.11
C ALA A 126 13.16 -15.07 10.31
N ALA A 127 12.51 -15.67 11.31
CA ALA A 127 12.10 -14.94 12.51
C ALA A 127 13.28 -14.38 13.31
N GLY A 128 14.30 -15.21 13.55
CA GLY A 128 15.51 -14.76 14.24
C GLY A 128 16.33 -13.76 13.42
N GLU A 129 16.41 -13.98 12.10
CA GLU A 129 17.09 -13.06 11.18
C GLU A 129 16.39 -11.71 11.11
N LEU A 130 15.06 -11.68 11.05
CA LEU A 130 14.27 -10.45 10.99
C LEU A 130 14.40 -9.66 12.29
N ALA A 131 14.32 -10.35 13.43
CA ALA A 131 14.53 -9.75 14.75
C ALA A 131 15.92 -9.11 14.87
N ALA A 132 16.95 -9.81 14.37
CA ALA A 132 18.33 -9.31 14.38
C ALA A 132 18.53 -8.15 13.40
N TYR A 133 17.87 -8.20 12.23
CA TYR A 133 17.98 -7.20 11.17
C TYR A 133 17.33 -5.86 11.54
N ILE A 134 16.09 -5.93 12.04
CA ILE A 134 15.32 -4.76 12.50
C ILE A 134 15.93 -4.19 13.79
N GLY A 135 16.39 -5.09 14.66
CA GLY A 135 16.88 -4.77 15.99
C GLY A 135 15.73 -4.53 16.99
N PRO A 136 16.06 -4.41 18.28
CA PRO A 136 15.07 -4.27 19.36
C PRO A 136 14.49 -2.85 19.48
N ASP A 137 15.07 -1.88 18.76
CA ASP A 137 14.72 -0.47 18.91
C ASP A 137 13.76 -0.01 17.81
N LEU A 138 12.48 0.05 18.15
CA LEU A 138 11.43 0.57 17.28
C LEU A 138 11.72 2.00 16.80
N ALA A 139 12.40 2.83 17.61
CA ALA A 139 12.74 4.19 17.22
C ALA A 139 13.72 4.21 16.03
N VAL A 140 14.61 3.21 15.93
CA VAL A 140 15.51 3.09 14.78
C VAL A 140 14.70 2.77 13.52
N VAL A 141 13.73 1.88 13.58
CA VAL A 141 12.87 1.55 12.43
C VAL A 141 12.03 2.74 11.99
N LEU A 142 11.41 3.43 12.94
CA LEU A 142 10.63 4.64 12.66
C LEU A 142 11.52 5.75 12.08
N SER A 143 12.77 5.87 12.53
CA SER A 143 13.70 6.86 11.97
C SER A 143 14.00 6.61 10.49
N LYS A 144 13.91 5.36 10.02
CA LYS A 144 14.07 5.03 8.60
C LYS A 144 12.94 5.57 7.75
N GLN A 145 11.78 5.94 8.30
CA GLN A 145 10.67 6.50 7.53
C GLN A 145 10.81 8.01 7.28
N ILE A 146 11.68 8.70 8.04
CA ILE A 146 11.81 10.17 7.97
C ILE A 146 12.17 10.68 6.56
N PRO A 147 13.14 10.07 5.83
CA PRO A 147 13.49 10.54 4.49
C PRO A 147 12.32 10.48 3.49
N LEU A 148 11.43 9.50 3.62
CA LEU A 148 10.24 9.40 2.77
C LEU A 148 9.24 10.54 3.01
N GLY A 149 9.07 10.94 4.28
CA GLY A 149 8.23 12.09 4.63
C GLY A 149 8.82 13.43 4.15
N MET A 150 10.13 13.59 4.29
CA MET A 150 10.88 14.75 3.76
C MET A 150 10.78 14.86 2.24
N ALA A 151 10.93 13.72 1.54
CA ALA A 151 10.82 13.66 0.09
C ALA A 151 9.40 14.00 -0.40
N LEU A 152 8.36 13.57 0.31
CA LEU A 152 6.97 13.94 0.01
C LEU A 152 6.76 15.45 0.11
N ASP A 153 7.19 16.07 1.22
CA ASP A 153 7.11 17.52 1.43
C ASP A 153 7.86 18.30 0.34
N ALA A 154 9.08 17.85 0.00
CA ALA A 154 9.88 18.43 -1.07
C ALA A 154 9.26 18.25 -2.48
N ALA A 155 8.49 17.19 -2.70
CA ALA A 155 7.71 16.98 -3.92
C ALA A 155 6.47 17.89 -4.01
N GLY A 156 6.15 18.64 -2.94
CA GLY A 156 4.95 19.49 -2.86
C GLY A 156 3.69 18.71 -2.49
N CYS A 157 3.87 17.54 -1.87
CA CYS A 157 2.83 16.70 -1.31
C CYS A 157 2.84 16.84 0.22
#